data_AF-A0A850S886-F1
#
_entry.id   AF-A0A850S886-F1
#
_cell.length_a   1.000
_cell.length_b   1.000
_cell.length_c   1.000
_cell.angle_alpha   90.00
_cell.angle_beta   90.00
_cell.angle_gamma   90.00
#
_symmetry.space_group_name_H-M   'P 1'
#
loop_
_entity.id
_entity.type
_entity.pdbx_description
1 polymer ?
#
loop_
_entity_poly.entity_id
_entity_poly.type
_entity_poly.pdbx_seq_one_letter_code
_entity_poly.pdbx_strand_id
1 'polypeptide(L)'
;MKDMGLDLRYLELKRKIREVRMWAIQGIAEAGSGHPGASFSAAEIMGTLYFRRMRHDPKNPSWDERDYFINSKAHSAPGYYSTLAVAGYFPPEEIKTLRKLGSRLQGHPVRYSDHQKHHSVPGIEYSGGSEGIGLSVGVGIALASRLDGKKNRVYVMIGDGESNEGQIWEASMAAAKFKLDNLVAVLDRNRIQQDGFTEDIMPLDPTKNKWEAFNWQVFEVDGHRVEQLMDAFSRAALIKDKPVMIIANTVKGNGVRHMANSPQWHGKAPSKKHTPVLLEELESEFLIAPSIIAGEKENYEDKIKKAEREGVELIHLDVMDGRFVPNSTFLADTIKKLRPVTTLPFDAHLMIEKPIDHIDEYIDARCDIITVHAEACTEKEFAVIQERCLAAGISPGIAINPKTDVPKWLYPYLPDLDIVIVMSVNPGFAGQKFIPETLPKMVAVNKELREHGFKGYIEADGGIDATTLQPVYDAGARIFVAGSAVYGNSDIHSAVIHLRHKAAVTLEKRLLEHSTKLGIRADWMKARKNILIPYASELAIEEELNAIK
;
A
#
# COMPACT_ATOMS: atom_id res chain seq x y z
N MET A 1 7.24 -5.97 26.53
CA MET A 1 6.03 -5.24 26.10
C MET A 1 5.13 -6.27 25.44
N LYS A 2 3.86 -6.39 25.86
CA LYS A 2 2.89 -7.19 25.09
C LYS A 2 2.83 -6.56 23.71
N ASP A 3 3.12 -7.36 22.69
CA ASP A 3 2.94 -6.97 21.31
C ASP A 3 1.46 -6.58 21.13
N MET A 4 1.20 -5.33 20.75
CA MET A 4 -0.16 -4.78 20.66
C MET A 4 -0.86 -5.20 19.36
N GLY A 5 -0.31 -6.18 18.62
CA GLY A 5 -0.84 -6.62 17.32
C GLY A 5 -0.72 -5.55 16.24
N LEU A 6 0.23 -4.62 16.41
CA LEU A 6 0.43 -3.47 15.54
C LEU A 6 1.55 -3.69 14.52
N ASP A 7 2.17 -4.87 14.43
CA ASP A 7 3.14 -5.15 13.36
C ASP A 7 2.45 -5.92 12.23
N LEU A 8 1.64 -5.20 11.42
CA LEU A 8 1.04 -5.83 10.26
C LEU A 8 2.12 -6.22 9.24
N ARG A 9 1.97 -7.45 8.73
CA ARG A 9 2.78 -8.01 7.66
C ARG A 9 2.58 -7.19 6.38
N TYR A 10 3.59 -7.16 5.50
CA TYR A 10 3.60 -6.25 4.33
C TYR A 10 2.33 -6.35 3.47
N LEU A 11 1.91 -7.57 3.11
CA LEU A 11 0.72 -7.77 2.26
C LEU A 11 -0.57 -7.43 3.00
N GLU A 12 -0.67 -7.71 4.30
CA GLU A 12 -1.81 -7.29 5.12
C GLU A 12 -1.92 -5.76 5.20
N LEU A 13 -0.80 -5.06 5.43
CA LEU A 13 -0.74 -3.61 5.46
C LEU A 13 -1.27 -2.99 4.15
N LYS A 14 -0.81 -3.50 3.00
CA LYS A 14 -1.29 -3.07 1.67
C LYS A 14 -2.80 -3.25 1.53
N ARG A 15 -3.35 -4.38 2.02
CA ARG A 15 -4.80 -4.65 1.99
C ARG A 15 -5.59 -3.66 2.85
N LYS A 16 -5.13 -3.36 4.07
CA LYS A 16 -5.80 -2.38 4.94
C LYS A 16 -5.75 -0.97 4.38
N ILE A 17 -4.63 -0.56 3.77
CA ILE A 17 -4.53 0.74 3.08
C ILE A 17 -5.53 0.84 1.91
N ARG A 18 -5.66 -0.23 1.12
CA ARG A 18 -6.69 -0.31 0.08
C ARG A 18 -8.10 -0.22 0.68
N GLU A 19 -8.36 -0.92 1.77
CA GLU A 19 -9.64 -0.86 2.48
C GLU A 19 -9.97 0.57 2.95
N VAL A 20 -8.98 1.31 3.44
CA VAL A 20 -9.13 2.74 3.79
C VAL A 20 -9.59 3.56 2.59
N ARG A 21 -8.97 3.38 1.40
CA ARG A 21 -9.42 4.05 0.17
C ARG A 21 -10.85 3.69 -0.20
N MET A 22 -11.20 2.40 -0.09
CA MET A 22 -12.53 1.89 -0.40
C MET A 22 -13.60 2.48 0.52
N TRP A 23 -13.33 2.61 1.83
CA TRP A 23 -14.25 3.27 2.74
C TRP A 23 -14.34 4.77 2.49
N ALA A 24 -13.21 5.44 2.27
CA ALA A 24 -13.17 6.87 2.02
C ALA A 24 -13.98 7.24 0.77
N ILE A 25 -13.82 6.51 -0.33
CA ILE A 25 -14.55 6.81 -1.57
C ILE A 25 -16.06 6.55 -1.43
N GLN A 26 -16.46 5.50 -0.70
CA GLN A 26 -17.86 5.26 -0.39
C GLN A 26 -18.46 6.39 0.44
N GLY A 27 -17.77 6.85 1.49
CA GLY A 27 -18.22 7.97 2.33
C GLY A 27 -18.35 9.26 1.55
N ILE A 28 -17.35 9.60 0.73
CA ILE A 28 -17.35 10.81 -0.09
C ILE A 28 -18.47 10.78 -1.13
N ALA A 29 -18.63 9.65 -1.83
CA ALA A 29 -19.70 9.48 -2.80
C ALA A 29 -21.07 9.59 -2.11
N GLU A 30 -21.24 8.93 -0.96
CA GLU A 30 -22.50 8.93 -0.21
C GLU A 30 -22.86 10.32 0.32
N ALA A 31 -21.87 11.09 0.75
CA ALA A 31 -22.04 12.48 1.17
C ALA A 31 -22.31 13.44 -0.01
N GLY A 32 -21.91 13.08 -1.23
CA GLY A 32 -21.86 14.00 -2.37
C GLY A 32 -20.87 15.16 -2.16
N SER A 33 -19.95 15.02 -1.20
CA SER A 33 -19.04 16.07 -0.73
C SER A 33 -17.81 15.45 -0.05
N GLY A 34 -16.62 15.99 -0.30
CA GLY A 34 -15.38 15.54 0.35
C GLY A 34 -14.15 15.66 -0.54
N HIS A 35 -13.00 15.26 -0.01
CA HIS A 35 -11.68 15.46 -0.64
C HIS A 35 -10.99 14.11 -0.94
N PRO A 36 -11.35 13.42 -2.04
CA PRO A 36 -10.77 12.11 -2.35
C PRO A 36 -9.28 12.24 -2.68
N GLY A 37 -8.88 13.25 -3.46
CA GLY A 37 -7.49 13.43 -3.86
C GLY A 37 -6.52 13.49 -2.68
N ALA A 38 -6.86 14.30 -1.67
CA ALA A 38 -6.05 14.47 -0.47
C ALA A 38 -6.11 13.29 0.51
N SER A 39 -7.20 12.52 0.49
CA SER A 39 -7.35 11.31 1.29
C SER A 39 -6.50 10.17 0.73
N PHE A 40 -6.42 10.09 -0.59
CA PHE A 40 -5.78 8.99 -1.31
C PHE A 40 -4.26 9.14 -1.41
N SER A 41 -3.75 10.38 -1.46
CA SER A 41 -2.30 10.64 -1.34
C SER A 41 -1.74 10.27 0.03
N ALA A 42 -2.54 10.47 1.07
CA ALA A 42 -2.15 10.24 2.46
C ALA A 42 -2.33 8.79 2.95
N ALA A 43 -2.90 7.90 2.13
CA ALA A 43 -3.34 6.59 2.58
C ALA A 43 -2.19 5.71 3.08
N GLU A 44 -1.05 5.67 2.38
CA GLU A 44 0.13 4.94 2.83
C GLU A 44 0.77 5.58 4.08
N ILE A 45 0.81 6.92 4.17
CA ILE A 45 1.35 7.64 5.33
C ILE A 45 0.54 7.28 6.59
N MET A 46 -0.78 7.46 6.53
CA MET A 46 -1.69 7.15 7.64
C MET A 46 -1.70 5.65 7.94
N GLY A 47 -1.70 4.80 6.91
CA GLY A 47 -1.70 3.35 7.06
C GLY A 47 -0.44 2.83 7.75
N THR A 48 0.75 3.26 7.32
CA THR A 48 2.00 2.88 7.98
C THR A 48 2.05 3.37 9.42
N LEU A 49 1.50 4.56 9.70
CA LEU A 49 1.41 5.08 11.07
C LEU A 49 0.47 4.24 11.95
N TYR A 50 -0.79 4.07 11.57
CA TYR A 50 -1.81 3.40 12.39
C TYR A 50 -1.74 1.88 12.38
N PHE A 51 -1.13 1.27 11.38
CA PHE A 51 -1.11 -0.19 11.29
C PHE A 51 0.28 -0.79 11.49
N ARG A 52 1.31 0.05 11.71
CA ARG A 52 2.68 -0.42 11.90
C ARG A 52 3.51 0.34 12.92
N ARG A 53 3.45 1.66 12.92
CA ARG A 53 4.44 2.49 13.61
C ARG A 53 4.00 3.06 14.96
N MET A 54 2.78 3.55 15.06
CA MET A 54 2.29 4.23 16.25
C MET A 54 1.89 3.23 17.33
N ARG A 55 2.15 3.58 18.59
CA ARG A 55 1.53 2.91 19.74
C ARG A 55 0.15 3.50 19.96
N HIS A 56 -0.90 2.72 19.78
CA HIS A 56 -2.25 3.18 20.10
C HIS A 56 -3.15 1.98 20.44
N ASP A 57 -4.27 2.25 21.09
CA ASP A 57 -5.28 1.23 21.39
C ASP A 57 -6.68 1.80 21.07
N PRO A 58 -7.38 1.29 20.04
CA PRO A 58 -8.74 1.72 19.72
C PRO A 58 -9.74 1.42 20.84
N LYS A 59 -9.48 0.42 21.69
CA LYS A 59 -10.32 0.06 22.84
C LYS A 59 -10.01 0.93 24.07
N ASN A 60 -8.86 1.59 24.09
CA ASN A 60 -8.45 2.55 25.11
C ASN A 60 -7.89 3.84 24.47
N PRO A 61 -8.74 4.64 23.80
CA PRO A 61 -8.31 5.82 23.05
C PRO A 61 -7.68 6.91 23.93
N SER A 62 -7.91 6.87 25.25
CA SER A 62 -7.32 7.75 26.26
C SER A 62 -6.02 7.22 26.88
N TRP A 63 -5.47 6.12 26.35
CA TRP A 63 -4.24 5.51 26.89
C TRP A 63 -3.11 6.53 26.97
N ASP A 64 -2.54 6.69 28.17
CA ASP A 64 -1.58 7.75 28.46
C ASP A 64 -0.22 7.59 27.75
N GLU A 65 0.18 6.36 27.42
CA GLU A 65 1.44 6.10 26.71
C GLU A 65 1.30 6.01 25.18
N ARG A 66 0.10 6.26 24.64
CA ARG A 66 -0.16 6.24 23.19
C ARG A 66 0.64 7.31 22.45
N ASP A 67 1.05 7.04 21.22
CA ASP A 67 1.54 8.09 20.34
C ASP A 67 0.37 8.92 19.80
N TYR A 68 0.65 10.18 19.47
CA TYR A 68 -0.33 11.14 18.99
C TYR A 68 -0.21 11.32 17.48
N PHE A 69 -1.35 11.47 16.80
CA PHE A 69 -1.39 11.85 15.38
C PHE A 69 -2.21 13.11 15.19
N ILE A 70 -1.66 14.06 14.44
CA ILE A 70 -2.32 15.31 14.05
C ILE A 70 -2.45 15.33 12.53
N ASN A 71 -3.69 15.27 12.04
CA ASN A 71 -4.00 15.52 10.64
C ASN A 71 -4.13 17.02 10.41
N SER A 72 -3.00 17.70 10.14
CA SER A 72 -2.94 19.16 9.96
C SER A 72 -3.66 19.59 8.68
N LYS A 73 -3.40 18.87 7.57
CA LYS A 73 -4.14 18.95 6.29
C LYS A 73 -5.54 18.35 6.39
N ALA A 74 -6.35 18.92 7.28
CA ALA A 74 -7.54 18.31 7.86
C ALA A 74 -8.65 18.02 6.84
N HIS A 75 -8.60 18.62 5.65
CA HIS A 75 -9.53 18.35 4.55
C HIS A 75 -9.45 16.89 4.07
N SER A 76 -8.34 16.15 4.32
CA SER A 76 -8.22 14.69 4.13
C SER A 76 -9.02 13.86 5.15
N ALA A 77 -9.95 14.49 5.88
CA ALA A 77 -10.85 13.87 6.86
C ALA A 77 -11.42 12.51 6.43
N PRO A 78 -11.92 12.32 5.18
CA PRO A 78 -12.47 11.02 4.77
C PRO A 78 -11.45 9.89 4.90
N GLY A 79 -10.22 10.09 4.40
CA GLY A 79 -9.14 9.13 4.56
C GLY A 79 -8.80 8.88 6.03
N TYR A 80 -8.71 9.95 6.82
CA TYR A 80 -8.38 9.83 8.25
C TYR A 80 -9.43 9.06 9.05
N TYR A 81 -10.71 9.37 8.86
CA TYR A 81 -11.80 8.62 9.49
C TYR A 81 -11.79 7.17 9.05
N SER A 82 -11.57 6.89 7.76
CA SER A 82 -11.48 5.52 7.27
C SER A 82 -10.30 4.76 7.88
N THR A 83 -9.14 5.40 8.08
CA THR A 83 -8.02 4.79 8.82
C THR A 83 -8.41 4.45 10.25
N LEU A 84 -9.04 5.37 10.98
CA LEU A 84 -9.51 5.12 12.34
C LEU A 84 -10.55 3.99 12.41
N ALA A 85 -11.45 3.92 11.44
CA ALA A 85 -12.46 2.86 11.38
C ALA A 85 -11.83 1.49 11.13
N VAL A 86 -10.90 1.39 10.16
CA VAL A 86 -10.16 0.16 9.85
C VAL A 86 -9.22 -0.23 11.01
N ALA A 87 -8.72 0.74 11.78
CA ALA A 87 -7.99 0.51 13.03
C ALA A 87 -8.90 0.07 14.19
N GLY A 88 -10.23 0.11 14.05
CA GLY A 88 -11.19 -0.40 15.03
C GLY A 88 -11.69 0.64 16.05
N TYR A 89 -11.47 1.94 15.83
CA TYR A 89 -12.02 2.99 16.72
C TYR A 89 -13.55 3.09 16.61
N PHE A 90 -14.13 2.67 15.49
CA PHE A 90 -15.56 2.61 15.24
C PHE A 90 -15.89 1.72 14.02
N PRO A 91 -17.15 1.30 13.82
CA PRO A 91 -17.54 0.48 12.68
C PRO A 91 -17.33 1.19 11.32
N PRO A 92 -16.65 0.56 10.34
CA PRO A 92 -16.40 1.16 9.02
C PRO A 92 -17.63 1.65 8.26
N GLU A 93 -18.78 1.02 8.44
CA GLU A 93 -20.04 1.39 7.79
C GLU A 93 -20.50 2.81 8.17
N GLU A 94 -20.11 3.30 9.34
CA GLU A 94 -20.41 4.65 9.80
C GLU A 94 -19.82 5.72 8.88
N ILE A 95 -18.76 5.40 8.11
CA ILE A 95 -18.16 6.30 7.10
C ILE A 95 -19.21 6.82 6.10
N LYS A 96 -20.29 6.07 5.85
CA LYS A 96 -21.43 6.49 4.99
C LYS A 96 -22.28 7.62 5.61
N THR A 97 -22.00 8.02 6.85
CA THR A 97 -22.60 9.17 7.53
C THR A 97 -21.78 10.45 7.41
N LEU A 98 -20.59 10.39 6.78
CA LEU A 98 -19.71 11.53 6.56
C LEU A 98 -20.47 12.79 6.14
N ARG A 99 -20.20 13.92 6.81
CA ARG A 99 -20.77 15.26 6.54
C ARG A 99 -22.30 15.36 6.67
N LYS A 100 -23.00 14.32 7.11
CA LYS A 100 -24.45 14.38 7.36
C LYS A 100 -24.74 15.08 8.68
N LEU A 101 -25.87 15.78 8.73
CA LEU A 101 -26.36 16.39 9.97
C LEU A 101 -26.51 15.32 11.07
N GLY A 102 -25.96 15.59 12.25
CA GLY A 102 -25.97 14.66 13.39
C GLY A 102 -24.91 13.55 13.34
N SER A 103 -24.10 13.46 12.28
CA SER A 103 -22.95 12.54 12.28
C SER A 103 -21.79 13.10 13.11
N ARG A 104 -21.02 12.24 13.76
CA ARG A 104 -19.74 12.60 14.36
C ARG A 104 -18.58 12.69 13.35
N LEU A 105 -18.81 12.29 12.10
CA LEU A 105 -17.85 12.36 11.01
C LEU A 105 -18.02 13.67 10.25
N GLN A 106 -17.46 14.73 10.83
CA GLN A 106 -17.56 16.11 10.35
C GLN A 106 -16.78 16.36 9.05
N GLY A 107 -16.97 17.53 8.43
CA GLY A 107 -16.27 17.86 7.18
C GLY A 107 -14.75 18.02 7.34
N HIS A 108 -14.34 18.39 8.55
CA HIS A 108 -12.97 18.42 9.06
C HIS A 108 -12.96 17.74 10.44
N PRO A 109 -11.88 17.06 10.85
CA PRO A 109 -11.76 16.45 12.18
C PRO A 109 -12.01 17.47 13.28
N VAL A 110 -12.81 17.07 14.27
CA VAL A 110 -13.03 17.82 15.52
C VAL A 110 -12.29 17.06 16.61
N ARG A 111 -11.59 17.75 17.51
CA ARG A 111 -10.92 17.13 18.64
C ARG A 111 -11.93 16.41 19.53
N TYR A 112 -11.60 15.18 19.92
CA TYR A 112 -12.41 14.42 20.84
C TYR A 112 -12.38 15.00 22.26
N SER A 113 -13.56 15.07 22.85
CA SER A 113 -13.80 15.31 24.28
C SER A 113 -15.18 14.79 24.62
N ASP A 114 -15.46 14.55 25.90
CA ASP A 114 -16.79 14.12 26.35
C ASP A 114 -17.89 15.12 25.95
N HIS A 115 -17.57 16.41 25.87
CA HIS A 115 -18.47 17.46 25.41
C HIS A 115 -18.73 17.42 23.90
N GLN A 116 -17.81 16.86 23.10
CA GLN A 116 -17.87 16.81 21.64
C GLN A 116 -18.11 15.40 21.10
N LYS A 117 -18.46 14.42 21.94
CA LYS A 117 -18.60 13.00 21.55
C LYS A 117 -19.62 12.73 20.42
N HIS A 118 -20.56 13.64 20.19
CA HIS A 118 -21.53 13.57 19.09
C HIS A 118 -21.04 14.22 17.79
N HIS A 119 -19.90 14.92 17.83
CA HIS A 119 -19.27 15.61 16.70
C HIS A 119 -17.84 15.14 16.44
N SER A 120 -17.35 14.14 17.20
CA SER A 120 -15.98 13.63 17.11
C SER A 120 -15.92 12.13 17.38
N VAL A 121 -14.92 11.49 16.79
CA VAL A 121 -14.52 10.11 17.08
C VAL A 121 -13.39 10.13 18.13
N PRO A 122 -13.36 9.18 19.09
CA PRO A 122 -12.19 8.99 19.96
C PRO A 122 -10.89 8.80 19.17
N GLY A 123 -9.78 9.34 19.68
CA GLY A 123 -8.47 9.27 19.01
C GLY A 123 -8.16 10.44 18.06
N ILE A 124 -9.08 11.40 17.91
CA ILE A 124 -8.81 12.66 17.20
C ILE A 124 -8.31 13.72 18.17
N GLU A 125 -7.06 14.15 17.99
CA GLU A 125 -6.36 15.02 18.94
C GLU A 125 -6.53 16.52 18.63
N TYR A 126 -6.99 16.87 17.42
CA TYR A 126 -7.00 18.22 16.89
C TYR A 126 -8.29 18.53 16.12
N SER A 127 -8.86 19.72 16.37
CA SER A 127 -9.93 20.30 15.55
C SER A 127 -9.30 21.06 14.38
N GLY A 128 -9.32 20.47 13.19
CA GLY A 128 -8.67 21.03 12.01
C GLY A 128 -9.62 21.77 11.06
N GLY A 129 -9.06 22.16 9.91
CA GLY A 129 -9.77 22.81 8.81
C GLY A 129 -9.17 24.16 8.43
N SER A 130 -8.66 24.90 9.42
CA SER A 130 -7.74 26.02 9.15
C SER A 130 -6.34 25.45 8.95
N GLU A 131 -5.81 25.61 7.74
CA GLU A 131 -4.48 25.15 7.37
C GLU A 131 -3.40 25.87 8.23
N GLY A 132 -2.26 25.21 8.44
CA GLY A 132 -1.07 25.78 9.05
C GLY A 132 -0.98 25.63 10.58
N ILE A 133 -2.10 25.34 11.25
CA ILE A 133 -2.18 25.33 12.72
C ILE A 133 -1.75 23.99 13.34
N GLY A 134 -2.00 22.85 12.67
CA GLY A 134 -1.82 21.54 13.29
C GLY A 134 -0.37 21.23 13.67
N LEU A 135 0.64 21.74 12.96
CA LEU A 135 2.04 21.63 13.37
C LEU A 135 2.31 22.35 14.70
N SER A 136 1.72 23.53 14.91
CA SER A 136 1.83 24.26 16.18
C SER A 136 1.22 23.47 17.34
N VAL A 137 0.07 22.80 17.10
CA VAL A 137 -0.55 21.90 18.07
C VAL A 137 0.35 20.71 18.39
N GLY A 138 0.95 20.09 17.36
CA GLY A 138 1.90 18.99 17.53
C GLY A 138 3.13 19.38 18.34
N VAL A 139 3.68 20.58 18.12
CA VAL A 139 4.77 21.17 18.94
C VAL A 139 4.36 21.28 20.41
N GLY A 140 3.14 21.77 20.68
CA GLY A 140 2.62 21.86 22.04
C GLY A 140 2.50 20.51 22.74
N ILE A 141 1.94 19.50 22.06
CA ILE A 141 1.79 18.13 22.61
C ILE A 141 3.17 17.50 22.85
N ALA A 142 4.11 17.67 21.92
CA ALA A 142 5.45 17.11 22.04
C ALA A 142 6.23 17.75 23.21
N LEU A 143 6.10 19.07 23.38
CA LEU A 143 6.70 19.80 24.49
C LEU A 143 6.10 19.36 25.84
N ALA A 144 4.77 19.28 25.94
CA ALA A 144 4.09 18.81 27.14
C ALA A 144 4.54 17.39 27.52
N SER A 145 4.58 16.46 26.55
CA SER A 145 5.04 15.09 26.77
C SER A 145 6.47 15.03 27.34
N ARG A 146 7.36 15.90 26.86
CA ARG A 146 8.74 15.99 27.40
C ARG A 146 8.77 16.56 28.81
N LEU A 147 8.00 17.61 29.11
CA LEU A 147 7.91 18.19 30.44
C LEU A 147 7.40 17.18 31.48
N ASP A 148 6.45 16.33 31.08
CA ASP A 148 5.89 15.26 31.91
C ASP A 148 6.80 14.01 31.98
N GLY A 149 7.97 14.02 31.34
CA GLY A 149 8.90 12.88 31.31
C GLY A 149 8.37 11.67 30.53
N LYS A 150 7.35 11.85 29.69
CA LYS A 150 6.74 10.76 28.93
C LYS A 150 7.49 10.50 27.61
N LYS A 151 7.33 9.27 27.10
CA LYS A 151 8.02 8.78 25.89
C LYS A 151 7.16 8.81 24.62
N ASN A 152 5.98 9.42 24.70
CA ASN A 152 5.05 9.53 23.58
C ASN A 152 5.72 10.23 22.39
N ARG A 153 5.49 9.70 21.20
CA ARG A 153 5.80 10.40 19.95
C ARG A 153 4.59 11.15 19.44
N VAL A 154 4.84 12.26 18.76
CA VAL A 154 3.83 13.06 18.09
C VAL A 154 4.14 13.05 16.60
N TYR A 155 3.18 12.55 15.82
CA TYR A 155 3.24 12.55 14.37
C TYR A 155 2.30 13.63 13.84
N VAL A 156 2.78 14.48 12.94
CA VAL A 156 1.97 15.53 12.31
C VAL A 156 2.05 15.39 10.81
N MET A 157 0.92 15.19 10.15
CA MET A 157 0.89 15.21 8.69
C MET A 157 0.45 16.58 8.19
N ILE A 158 1.28 17.21 7.37
CA ILE A 158 1.03 18.52 6.75
C ILE A 158 0.89 18.40 5.22
N GLY A 159 0.21 19.36 4.61
CA GLY A 159 0.12 19.51 3.15
C GLY A 159 1.19 20.46 2.57
N ASP A 160 1.42 20.37 1.27
CA ASP A 160 2.31 21.30 0.56
C ASP A 160 1.69 22.69 0.36
N GLY A 161 0.41 22.78 -0.02
CA GLY A 161 -0.32 24.05 0.00
C GLY A 161 -0.44 24.64 1.41
N GLU A 162 -0.67 23.79 2.41
CA GLU A 162 -0.66 24.18 3.83
C GLU A 162 0.68 24.81 4.25
N SER A 163 1.79 24.34 3.68
CA SER A 163 3.15 24.83 3.98
C SER A 163 3.42 26.25 3.45
N ASN A 164 2.48 26.86 2.74
CA ASN A 164 2.52 28.29 2.42
C ASN A 164 2.16 29.18 3.62
N GLU A 165 1.49 28.64 4.64
CA GLU A 165 1.12 29.39 5.84
C GLU A 165 2.35 29.73 6.69
N GLY A 166 2.47 30.99 7.10
CA GLY A 166 3.55 31.48 7.97
C GLY A 166 3.64 30.70 9.29
N GLN A 167 2.50 30.24 9.79
CA GLN A 167 2.37 29.46 11.03
C GLN A 167 3.19 28.17 11.01
N ILE A 168 3.35 27.52 9.85
CA ILE A 168 4.19 26.31 9.71
C ILE A 168 5.65 26.63 10.04
N TRP A 169 6.14 27.77 9.56
CA TRP A 169 7.52 28.20 9.75
C TRP A 169 7.78 28.69 11.17
N GLU A 170 6.82 29.39 11.79
CA GLU A 170 6.89 29.72 13.22
C GLU A 170 6.97 28.48 14.11
N ALA A 171 6.09 27.49 13.87
CA ALA A 171 6.11 26.22 14.58
C ALA A 171 7.43 25.45 14.38
N SER A 172 7.98 25.50 13.16
CA SER A 172 9.24 24.83 12.86
C SER A 172 10.44 25.42 13.63
N MET A 173 10.49 26.74 13.83
CA MET A 173 11.50 27.39 14.68
C MET A 173 11.35 26.96 16.14
N ALA A 174 10.12 26.94 16.66
CA ALA A 174 9.85 26.54 18.03
C ALA A 174 10.27 25.08 18.29
N ALA A 175 9.91 24.16 17.39
CA ALA A 175 10.27 22.75 17.51
C ALA A 175 11.79 22.52 17.62
N ALA A 176 12.57 23.24 16.81
CA ALA A 176 14.02 23.19 16.84
C ALA A 176 14.59 23.82 18.11
N LYS A 177 14.07 24.98 18.53
CA LYS A 177 14.47 25.67 19.77
C LYS A 177 14.33 24.77 21.00
N PHE A 178 13.24 24.01 21.06
CA PHE A 178 12.94 23.09 22.15
C PHE A 178 13.49 21.67 21.94
N LYS A 179 14.24 21.42 20.85
CA LYS A 179 14.91 20.15 20.56
C LYS A 179 13.94 18.95 20.56
N LEU A 180 12.76 19.11 19.97
CA LEU A 180 11.66 18.13 20.04
C LEU A 180 11.90 16.89 19.17
N ASP A 181 12.79 16.00 19.61
CA ASP A 181 13.09 14.71 18.97
C ASP A 181 11.98 13.64 19.08
N ASN A 182 10.94 13.93 19.87
CA ASN A 182 9.70 13.17 19.91
C ASN A 182 8.66 13.67 18.89
N LEU A 183 8.95 14.74 18.12
CA LEU A 183 8.11 15.24 17.04
C LEU A 183 8.61 14.77 15.67
N VAL A 184 7.73 14.12 14.92
CA VAL A 184 7.95 13.72 13.53
C VAL A 184 6.85 14.32 12.66
N ALA A 185 7.21 15.25 11.79
CA ALA A 185 6.31 15.77 10.78
C ALA A 185 6.47 15.00 9.47
N VAL A 186 5.37 14.81 8.74
CA VAL A 186 5.34 14.20 7.41
C VAL A 186 4.67 15.18 6.46
N LEU A 187 5.40 15.61 5.43
CA LEU A 187 4.85 16.42 4.35
C LEU A 187 4.31 15.49 3.25
N ASP A 188 3.00 15.53 3.03
CA ASP A 188 2.36 14.94 1.85
C ASP A 188 2.61 15.84 0.63
N ARG A 189 3.73 15.59 -0.06
CA ARG A 189 4.23 16.40 -1.18
C ARG A 189 3.65 15.89 -2.50
N ASN A 190 2.38 16.23 -2.75
CA ASN A 190 1.62 15.79 -3.93
C ASN A 190 1.58 16.80 -5.10
N ARG A 191 2.17 17.99 -4.92
CA ARG A 191 2.31 19.06 -5.92
C ARG A 191 1.03 19.72 -6.36
N ILE A 192 -0.06 19.56 -5.62
CA ILE A 192 -1.38 20.10 -5.99
C ILE A 192 -2.07 20.72 -4.78
N GLN A 193 -2.60 21.93 -4.96
CA GLN A 193 -3.50 22.60 -4.02
C GLN A 193 -4.86 22.89 -4.64
N GLN A 194 -5.68 23.74 -4.01
CA GLN A 194 -7.06 24.00 -4.45
C GLN A 194 -7.13 24.56 -5.88
N ASP A 195 -6.29 25.55 -6.18
CA ASP A 195 -6.35 26.29 -7.45
C ASP A 195 -5.47 25.72 -8.57
N GLY A 196 -4.71 24.65 -8.31
CA GLY A 196 -3.83 24.05 -9.32
C GLY A 196 -2.59 23.39 -8.75
N PHE A 197 -1.56 23.26 -9.58
CA PHE A 197 -0.26 22.76 -9.17
C PHE A 197 0.46 23.79 -8.28
N THR A 198 1.17 23.31 -7.26
CA THR A 198 1.87 24.19 -6.32
C THR A 198 2.91 25.07 -7.02
N GLU A 199 3.56 24.53 -8.05
CA GLU A 199 4.61 25.16 -8.83
C GLU A 199 4.09 26.32 -9.69
N ASP A 200 2.80 26.35 -10.01
CA ASP A 200 2.18 27.42 -10.78
C ASP A 200 1.60 28.51 -9.87
N ILE A 201 1.09 28.13 -8.70
CA ILE A 201 0.37 29.04 -7.80
C ILE A 201 1.31 29.67 -6.75
N MET A 202 2.05 28.85 -6.01
CA MET A 202 2.99 29.29 -4.97
C MET A 202 4.04 28.19 -4.71
N PRO A 203 5.19 28.25 -5.42
CA PRO A 203 6.20 27.19 -5.36
C PRO A 203 6.76 26.96 -3.95
N LEU A 204 6.71 25.71 -3.48
CA LEU A 204 7.26 25.33 -2.17
C LEU A 204 8.76 24.98 -2.23
N ASP A 205 9.29 24.61 -3.39
CA ASP A 205 10.68 24.17 -3.51
C ASP A 205 11.70 25.32 -3.41
N PRO A 206 12.95 25.06 -2.98
CA PRO A 206 13.49 23.76 -2.53
C PRO A 206 13.04 23.40 -1.10
N THR A 207 12.17 22.39 -0.98
CA THR A 207 11.48 22.08 0.28
C THR A 207 12.43 21.51 1.32
N LYS A 208 13.30 20.56 0.92
CA LYS A 208 14.30 19.94 1.80
C LYS A 208 15.22 20.99 2.44
N ASN A 209 15.79 21.88 1.63
CA ASN A 209 16.69 22.93 2.11
C ASN A 209 16.02 23.89 3.09
N LYS A 210 14.74 24.22 2.87
CA LYS A 210 13.96 25.02 3.82
C LYS A 210 13.90 24.32 5.17
N TRP A 211 13.45 23.07 5.24
CA TRP A 211 13.37 22.32 6.51
C TRP A 211 14.73 22.14 7.19
N GLU A 212 15.79 21.83 6.44
CA GLU A 212 17.16 21.74 6.98
C GLU A 212 17.62 23.08 7.58
N ALA A 213 17.30 24.23 6.94
CA ALA A 213 17.64 25.56 7.44
C ALA A 213 16.94 25.91 8.76
N PHE A 214 15.74 25.37 9.01
CA PHE A 214 15.05 25.46 10.31
C PHE A 214 15.59 24.46 11.35
N ASN A 215 16.72 23.80 11.07
CA ASN A 215 17.42 22.85 11.92
C ASN A 215 16.63 21.56 12.19
N TRP A 216 15.89 21.06 11.19
CA TRP A 216 15.23 19.75 11.23
C TRP A 216 16.09 18.66 10.60
N GLN A 217 15.93 17.41 11.04
CA GLN A 217 16.46 16.26 10.31
C GLN A 217 15.47 15.93 9.20
N VAL A 218 15.94 15.85 7.94
CA VAL A 218 15.06 15.59 6.81
C VAL A 218 15.34 14.21 6.21
N PHE A 219 14.28 13.45 5.96
CA PHE A 219 14.28 12.26 5.11
C PHE A 219 13.34 12.51 3.93
N GLU A 220 13.68 11.97 2.76
CA GLU A 220 12.84 12.06 1.56
C GLU A 220 12.60 10.66 1.03
N VAL A 221 11.34 10.34 0.74
CA VAL A 221 10.88 9.02 0.33
C VAL A 221 9.83 9.12 -0.76
N ASP A 222 9.61 8.03 -1.49
CA ASP A 222 8.35 7.82 -2.22
C ASP A 222 7.26 7.50 -1.18
N GLY A 223 6.27 8.40 -1.09
CA GLY A 223 5.17 8.31 -0.14
C GLY A 223 4.18 7.18 -0.42
N HIS A 224 4.28 6.48 -1.56
CA HIS A 224 3.50 5.30 -1.87
C HIS A 224 4.23 3.97 -1.63
N ARG A 225 5.47 4.05 -1.11
CA ARG A 225 6.30 2.89 -0.73
C ARG A 225 6.31 2.75 0.78
N VAL A 226 5.46 1.87 1.30
CA VAL A 226 5.28 1.67 2.76
C VAL A 226 6.58 1.22 3.45
N GLU A 227 7.43 0.49 2.73
CA GLU A 227 8.75 0.07 3.17
C GLU A 227 9.72 1.25 3.34
N GLN A 228 9.68 2.25 2.45
CA GLN A 228 10.50 3.46 2.59
C GLN A 228 9.98 4.35 3.72
N LEU A 229 8.65 4.48 3.86
CA LEU A 229 8.04 5.18 4.99
C LEU A 229 8.44 4.52 6.32
N MET A 230 8.39 3.18 6.39
CA MET A 230 8.76 2.46 7.60
C MET A 230 10.26 2.59 7.95
N ASP A 231 11.16 2.54 6.96
CA ASP A 231 12.58 2.85 7.16
C ASP A 231 12.76 4.28 7.71
N ALA A 232 12.12 5.27 7.08
CA ALA A 232 12.19 6.67 7.50
C ALA A 232 11.66 6.87 8.93
N PHE A 233 10.55 6.25 9.31
CA PHE A 233 10.03 6.31 10.69
C PHE A 233 10.95 5.60 11.69
N SER A 234 11.59 4.50 11.28
CA SER A 234 12.54 3.77 12.12
C SER A 234 13.81 4.59 12.36
N ARG A 235 14.34 5.24 11.32
CA ARG A 235 15.48 6.15 11.42
C ARG A 235 15.13 7.41 12.21
N ALA A 236 13.94 7.97 12.01
CA ALA A 236 13.43 9.09 12.82
C ALA A 236 13.42 8.75 14.32
N ALA A 237 13.22 7.47 14.67
CA ALA A 237 13.26 7.02 16.06
C ALA A 237 14.62 7.22 16.75
N LEU A 238 15.69 7.17 15.97
CA LEU A 238 17.08 7.21 16.42
C LEU A 238 17.61 8.64 16.55
N ILE A 239 16.93 9.62 15.94
CA ILE A 239 17.31 11.03 16.01
C ILE A 239 17.07 11.57 17.42
N LYS A 240 18.01 12.40 17.89
CA LYS A 240 18.02 13.03 19.21
C LYS A 240 18.20 14.53 19.10
N ASP A 241 17.66 15.25 20.07
CA ASP A 241 17.78 16.70 20.22
C ASP A 241 17.31 17.54 19.00
N LYS A 242 16.55 16.94 18.09
CA LYS A 242 16.14 17.56 16.83
C LYS A 242 14.83 16.95 16.32
N PRO A 243 13.84 17.78 15.90
CA PRO A 243 12.63 17.28 15.25
C PRO A 243 12.92 16.71 13.85
N VAL A 244 12.08 15.79 13.38
CA VAL A 244 12.25 15.10 12.10
C VAL A 244 11.16 15.49 11.11
N MET A 245 11.54 15.81 9.88
CA MET A 245 10.66 15.98 8.74
C MET A 245 10.85 14.82 7.75
N ILE A 246 9.76 14.15 7.39
CA ILE A 246 9.73 13.18 6.30
C ILE A 246 8.98 13.82 5.14
N ILE A 247 9.68 14.11 4.05
CA ILE A 247 9.08 14.56 2.80
C ILE A 247 8.65 13.30 2.04
N ALA A 248 7.34 13.04 2.04
CA ALA A 248 6.74 11.93 1.32
C ALA A 248 6.25 12.43 -0.04
N ASN A 249 6.98 12.11 -1.10
CA ASN A 249 6.57 12.44 -2.47
C ASN A 249 5.40 11.53 -2.88
N THR A 250 4.23 12.12 -3.10
CA THR A 250 2.99 11.39 -3.37
C THR A 250 2.34 11.88 -4.66
N VAL A 251 1.31 11.18 -5.11
CA VAL A 251 0.41 11.53 -6.19
C VAL A 251 -0.96 11.79 -5.61
N LYS A 252 -1.50 13.00 -5.80
CA LYS A 252 -2.85 13.33 -5.35
C LYS A 252 -3.85 12.42 -6.05
N GLY A 253 -4.73 11.75 -5.30
CA GLY A 253 -5.69 10.79 -5.88
C GLY A 253 -5.12 9.41 -6.22
N ASN A 254 -3.93 9.05 -5.72
CA ASN A 254 -3.33 7.73 -5.98
C ASN A 254 -4.28 6.55 -5.68
N GLY A 255 -4.29 5.56 -6.59
CA GLY A 255 -5.16 4.38 -6.53
C GLY A 255 -6.37 4.44 -7.48
N VAL A 256 -6.83 5.63 -7.89
CA VAL A 256 -7.88 5.78 -8.92
C VAL A 256 -7.35 6.65 -10.06
N ARG A 257 -7.24 6.08 -11.26
CA ARG A 257 -6.41 6.65 -12.34
C ARG A 257 -6.86 8.02 -12.81
N HIS A 258 -8.16 8.23 -12.97
CA HIS A 258 -8.68 9.53 -13.42
C HIS A 258 -8.72 10.59 -12.31
N MET A 259 -8.51 10.18 -11.05
CA MET A 259 -8.32 11.08 -9.91
C MET A 259 -6.85 11.42 -9.68
N ALA A 260 -5.95 10.52 -10.07
CA ALA A 260 -4.51 10.66 -9.91
C ALA A 260 -3.98 11.91 -10.64
N ASN A 261 -3.13 12.68 -9.95
CA ASN A 261 -2.44 13.86 -10.45
C ASN A 261 -3.38 14.91 -11.09
N SER A 262 -4.57 15.10 -10.52
CA SER A 262 -5.58 16.01 -11.07
C SER A 262 -6.11 17.00 -10.01
N PRO A 263 -5.88 18.32 -10.18
CA PRO A 263 -6.43 19.35 -9.28
C PRO A 263 -7.96 19.30 -9.16
N GLN A 264 -8.65 18.85 -10.21
CA GLN A 264 -10.13 18.75 -10.22
C GLN A 264 -10.67 17.84 -9.11
N TRP A 265 -9.88 16.89 -8.63
CA TRP A 265 -10.27 15.93 -7.60
C TRP A 265 -9.81 16.30 -6.20
N HIS A 266 -9.34 17.53 -6.00
CA HIS A 266 -8.98 18.01 -4.67
C HIS A 266 -10.18 18.00 -3.71
N GLY A 267 -11.32 18.58 -4.11
CA GLY A 267 -12.55 18.70 -3.30
C GLY A 267 -13.84 18.24 -3.98
N LYS A 268 -13.72 17.50 -5.10
CA LYS A 268 -14.86 17.00 -5.86
C LYS A 268 -15.20 15.57 -5.45
N ALA A 269 -16.47 15.32 -5.10
CA ALA A 269 -16.98 13.96 -4.89
C ALA A 269 -17.29 13.27 -6.22
N PRO A 270 -17.01 11.96 -6.36
CA PRO A 270 -17.49 11.20 -7.51
C PRO A 270 -19.01 11.01 -7.43
N SER A 271 -19.63 10.72 -8.57
CA SER A 271 -21.04 10.33 -8.58
C SER A 271 -21.24 9.00 -7.87
N LYS A 272 -22.29 8.88 -7.04
CA LYS A 272 -22.66 7.63 -6.36
C LYS A 272 -22.79 6.43 -7.31
N LYS A 273 -23.21 6.67 -8.55
CA LYS A 273 -23.35 5.62 -9.57
C LYS A 273 -22.01 4.98 -9.97
N HIS A 274 -20.90 5.70 -9.82
CA HIS A 274 -19.56 5.21 -10.13
C HIS A 274 -18.96 4.35 -9.01
N THR A 275 -19.52 4.39 -7.80
CA THR A 275 -18.95 3.71 -6.63
C THR A 275 -18.65 2.22 -6.88
N PRO A 276 -19.54 1.40 -7.47
CA PRO A 276 -19.21 -0.02 -7.70
C PRO A 276 -18.01 -0.23 -8.62
N VAL A 277 -17.84 0.61 -9.65
CA VAL A 277 -16.72 0.52 -10.60
C VAL A 277 -15.43 1.05 -9.98
N LEU A 278 -15.52 2.09 -9.15
CA LEU A 278 -14.37 2.61 -8.37
C LEU A 278 -13.86 1.59 -7.34
N LEU A 279 -14.77 0.86 -6.69
CA LEU A 279 -14.39 -0.21 -5.76
C LEU A 279 -13.70 -1.36 -6.50
N GLU A 280 -14.21 -1.75 -7.66
CA GLU A 280 -13.54 -2.75 -8.50
C GLU A 280 -12.15 -2.30 -8.97
N GLU A 281 -11.99 -1.01 -9.33
CA GLU A 281 -10.69 -0.45 -9.69
C GLU A 281 -9.68 -0.60 -8.54
N LEU A 282 -10.08 -0.23 -7.32
CA LEU A 282 -9.25 -0.36 -6.13
C LEU A 282 -8.92 -1.82 -5.81
N GLU A 283 -9.90 -2.72 -5.85
CA GLU A 283 -9.72 -4.17 -5.64
C GLU A 283 -8.79 -4.84 -6.67
N SER A 284 -8.56 -4.15 -7.79
CA SER A 284 -7.77 -4.64 -8.91
C SER A 284 -6.35 -4.08 -8.95
N GLU A 285 -5.90 -3.41 -7.88
CA GLU A 285 -4.48 -3.12 -7.66
C GLU A 285 -3.62 -4.39 -7.75
N PHE A 286 -2.47 -4.29 -8.41
CA PHE A 286 -1.57 -5.41 -8.67
C PHE A 286 -0.12 -5.07 -8.33
N LEU A 287 0.69 -6.12 -8.19
CA LEU A 287 2.12 -6.05 -7.90
C LEU A 287 2.91 -6.81 -8.99
N ILE A 288 4.07 -6.29 -9.37
CA ILE A 288 5.04 -6.97 -10.23
C ILE A 288 6.20 -7.43 -9.35
N ALA A 289 6.55 -8.71 -9.48
CA ALA A 289 7.57 -9.38 -8.66
C ALA A 289 8.58 -10.10 -9.56
N PRO A 290 9.53 -9.42 -10.21
CA PRO A 290 10.45 -10.08 -11.12
C PRO A 290 11.35 -11.09 -10.38
N SER A 291 11.31 -12.34 -10.80
CA SER A 291 12.19 -13.38 -10.27
C SER A 291 13.65 -13.18 -10.71
N ILE A 292 14.56 -13.03 -9.74
CA ILE A 292 15.97 -12.70 -10.00
C ILE A 292 16.80 -13.87 -10.56
N ILE A 293 16.25 -15.09 -10.58
CA ILE A 293 16.92 -16.26 -11.18
C ILE A 293 16.84 -16.25 -12.71
N ALA A 294 15.93 -15.48 -13.31
CA ALA A 294 15.78 -15.39 -14.76
C ALA A 294 16.88 -14.51 -15.39
N GLY A 295 17.28 -14.79 -16.64
CA GLY A 295 18.36 -14.07 -17.34
C GLY A 295 19.76 -14.56 -16.95
N GLU A 296 20.77 -13.69 -17.01
CA GLU A 296 22.17 -14.03 -16.70
C GLU A 296 22.36 -14.44 -15.23
N LYS A 297 23.09 -15.53 -14.99
CA LYS A 297 23.37 -16.02 -13.62
C LYS A 297 24.39 -15.11 -12.91
N GLU A 298 24.29 -15.01 -11.59
CA GLU A 298 25.32 -14.45 -10.68
C GLU A 298 25.47 -12.91 -10.56
N ASN A 299 24.47 -12.12 -10.98
CA ASN A 299 24.46 -10.66 -10.75
C ASN A 299 23.19 -10.17 -10.02
N TYR A 300 22.84 -10.82 -8.90
CA TYR A 300 21.58 -10.56 -8.19
C TYR A 300 21.46 -9.14 -7.64
N GLU A 301 22.54 -8.55 -7.13
CA GLU A 301 22.50 -7.18 -6.60
C GLU A 301 22.13 -6.15 -7.67
N ASP A 302 22.72 -6.25 -8.86
CA ASP A 302 22.44 -5.33 -9.96
C ASP A 302 21.02 -5.52 -10.49
N LYS A 303 20.54 -6.77 -10.59
CA LYS A 303 19.14 -7.06 -10.93
C LYS A 303 18.16 -6.39 -9.97
N ILE A 304 18.40 -6.54 -8.66
CA ILE A 304 17.58 -5.91 -7.62
C ILE A 304 17.60 -4.39 -7.77
N LYS A 305 18.80 -3.78 -7.86
CA LYS A 305 18.94 -2.32 -8.00
C LYS A 305 18.25 -1.80 -9.27
N LYS A 306 18.33 -2.52 -10.38
CA LYS A 306 17.65 -2.16 -11.63
C LYS A 306 16.14 -2.29 -11.49
N ALA A 307 15.63 -3.41 -10.98
CA ALA A 307 14.19 -3.60 -10.78
C ALA A 307 13.59 -2.54 -9.83
N GLU A 308 14.30 -2.19 -8.74
CA GLU A 308 13.89 -1.12 -7.83
C GLU A 308 13.82 0.25 -8.51
N ARG A 309 14.80 0.59 -9.36
CA ARG A 309 14.79 1.83 -10.15
C ARG A 309 13.60 1.91 -11.10
N GLU A 310 13.19 0.77 -11.68
CA GLU A 310 12.02 0.69 -12.54
C GLU A 310 10.68 0.61 -11.77
N GLY A 311 10.75 0.68 -10.44
CA GLY A 311 9.59 0.84 -9.58
C GLY A 311 8.76 -0.42 -9.40
N VAL A 312 9.33 -1.63 -9.51
CA VAL A 312 8.61 -2.87 -9.18
C VAL A 312 8.25 -2.92 -7.69
N GLU A 313 7.24 -3.72 -7.33
CA GLU A 313 6.75 -3.76 -5.95
C GLU A 313 7.46 -4.77 -5.07
N LEU A 314 7.93 -5.90 -5.62
CA LEU A 314 8.53 -7.01 -4.88
C LEU A 314 9.78 -7.53 -5.60
N ILE A 315 10.65 -8.21 -4.86
CA ILE A 315 11.69 -9.07 -5.44
C ILE A 315 11.32 -10.52 -5.16
N HIS A 316 11.04 -11.29 -6.21
CA HIS A 316 10.72 -12.70 -6.10
C HIS A 316 11.99 -13.55 -6.09
N LEU A 317 12.07 -14.49 -5.15
CA LEU A 317 13.23 -15.30 -4.84
C LEU A 317 12.86 -16.78 -4.93
N ASP A 318 13.08 -17.35 -6.11
CA ASP A 318 12.91 -18.80 -6.34
C ASP A 318 14.05 -19.59 -5.70
N VAL A 319 13.77 -20.25 -4.58
CA VAL A 319 14.71 -21.06 -3.82
C VAL A 319 14.50 -22.53 -4.16
N MET A 320 15.53 -23.19 -4.67
CA MET A 320 15.49 -24.59 -5.09
C MET A 320 16.68 -25.36 -4.49
N ASP A 321 16.42 -26.56 -3.94
CA ASP A 321 17.41 -27.36 -3.20
C ASP A 321 18.00 -28.54 -3.99
N GLY A 322 17.54 -28.78 -5.22
CA GLY A 322 17.95 -29.94 -6.02
C GLY A 322 17.34 -31.27 -5.56
N ARG A 323 16.41 -31.27 -4.60
CA ARG A 323 15.74 -32.47 -4.07
C ARG A 323 14.25 -32.45 -4.34
N PHE A 324 13.54 -31.39 -3.96
CA PHE A 324 12.11 -31.23 -4.26
C PHE A 324 11.90 -30.96 -5.76
N VAL A 325 12.80 -30.18 -6.35
CA VAL A 325 12.93 -29.97 -7.80
C VAL A 325 14.34 -30.34 -8.25
N PRO A 326 14.56 -30.73 -9.53
CA PRO A 326 15.86 -31.25 -9.97
C PRO A 326 16.99 -30.22 -10.02
N ASN A 327 16.68 -28.92 -9.93
CA ASN A 327 17.64 -27.83 -10.00
C ASN A 327 17.91 -27.24 -8.63
N SER A 328 19.07 -26.60 -8.46
CA SER A 328 19.38 -25.77 -7.30
C SER A 328 19.58 -24.31 -7.68
N THR A 329 19.21 -23.41 -6.78
CA THR A 329 19.46 -21.96 -6.88
C THR A 329 20.24 -21.50 -5.65
N PHE A 330 19.97 -20.29 -5.16
CA PHE A 330 20.54 -19.78 -3.93
C PHE A 330 19.66 -20.13 -2.72
N LEU A 331 20.27 -20.11 -1.53
CA LEU A 331 19.59 -20.40 -0.26
C LEU A 331 19.59 -19.17 0.66
N ALA A 332 19.11 -19.33 1.89
CA ALA A 332 18.95 -18.28 2.88
C ALA A 332 20.20 -17.40 3.10
N ASP A 333 21.41 -17.99 3.10
CA ASP A 333 22.66 -17.23 3.26
C ASP A 333 22.89 -16.17 2.18
N THR A 334 22.49 -16.46 0.94
CA THR A 334 22.59 -15.50 -0.16
C THR A 334 21.53 -14.41 0.01
N ILE A 335 20.29 -14.78 0.38
CA ILE A 335 19.21 -13.82 0.64
C ILE A 335 19.62 -12.83 1.74
N LYS A 336 20.22 -13.34 2.82
CA LYS A 336 20.76 -12.52 3.92
C LYS A 336 21.81 -11.52 3.47
N LYS A 337 22.67 -11.90 2.50
CA LYS A 337 23.66 -10.99 1.89
C LYS A 337 23.01 -9.95 0.96
N LEU A 338 21.92 -10.31 0.29
CA LEU A 338 21.17 -9.41 -0.60
C LEU A 338 20.25 -8.45 0.15
N ARG A 339 19.79 -8.80 1.36
CA ARG A 339 18.83 -8.00 2.13
C ARG A 339 19.21 -6.52 2.28
N PRO A 340 20.47 -6.13 2.54
CA PRO A 340 20.86 -4.72 2.65
C PRO A 340 20.85 -3.94 1.34
N VAL A 341 20.69 -4.62 0.19
CA VAL A 341 20.78 -4.00 -1.15
C VAL A 341 19.56 -3.12 -1.46
N THR A 342 18.40 -3.44 -0.88
CA THR A 342 17.12 -2.78 -1.18
C THR A 342 16.18 -2.79 0.01
N THR A 343 15.26 -1.82 0.06
CA THR A 343 14.11 -1.86 0.98
C THR A 343 12.93 -2.63 0.41
N LEU A 344 12.94 -2.98 -0.88
CA LEU A 344 11.87 -3.75 -1.51
C LEU A 344 11.58 -5.06 -0.77
N PRO A 345 10.31 -5.45 -0.58
CA PRO A 345 10.00 -6.71 0.07
C PRO A 345 10.58 -7.91 -0.69
N PHE A 346 11.13 -8.85 0.07
CA PHE A 346 11.61 -10.13 -0.44
C PHE A 346 10.52 -11.18 -0.31
N ASP A 347 10.13 -11.73 -1.45
CA ASP A 347 9.16 -12.80 -1.59
C ASP A 347 9.87 -14.12 -1.88
N ALA A 348 10.04 -14.94 -0.84
CA ALA A 348 10.76 -16.20 -0.93
C ALA A 348 9.82 -17.36 -1.23
N HIS A 349 9.96 -17.90 -2.44
CA HIS A 349 9.24 -19.08 -2.90
C HIS A 349 10.12 -20.32 -2.72
N LEU A 350 9.78 -21.14 -1.72
CA LEU A 350 10.58 -22.30 -1.30
C LEU A 350 10.15 -23.58 -2.02
N MET A 351 10.86 -23.90 -3.10
CA MET A 351 10.81 -25.20 -3.80
C MET A 351 11.85 -26.16 -3.19
N ILE A 352 11.68 -26.49 -1.90
CA ILE A 352 12.64 -27.31 -1.13
C ILE A 352 11.94 -28.48 -0.42
N GLU A 353 12.69 -29.55 -0.15
CA GLU A 353 12.25 -30.68 0.65
C GLU A 353 12.23 -30.30 2.14
N LYS A 354 11.19 -30.70 2.88
CA LYS A 354 11.04 -30.44 4.34
C LYS A 354 11.28 -28.97 4.73
N PRO A 355 10.48 -28.03 4.21
CA PRO A 355 10.68 -26.60 4.48
C PRO A 355 10.60 -26.22 5.97
N ILE A 356 9.93 -27.03 6.80
CA ILE A 356 9.87 -26.83 8.25
C ILE A 356 11.26 -26.84 8.91
N ASP A 357 12.20 -27.61 8.39
CA ASP A 357 13.55 -27.72 8.95
C ASP A 357 14.40 -26.47 8.64
N HIS A 358 13.98 -25.66 7.66
CA HIS A 358 14.73 -24.52 7.15
C HIS A 358 14.04 -23.16 7.36
N ILE A 359 12.80 -23.14 7.84
CA ILE A 359 11.98 -21.92 7.90
C ILE A 359 12.66 -20.80 8.67
N ASP A 360 13.34 -21.12 9.78
CA ASP A 360 14.02 -20.15 10.63
C ASP A 360 15.19 -19.47 9.90
N GLU A 361 15.84 -20.16 8.95
CA GLU A 361 16.93 -19.59 8.14
C GLU A 361 16.41 -18.44 7.25
N TYR A 362 15.22 -18.59 6.68
CA TYR A 362 14.58 -17.58 5.84
C TYR A 362 13.97 -16.43 6.64
N ILE A 363 13.50 -16.70 7.87
CA ILE A 363 13.13 -15.67 8.85
C ILE A 363 14.37 -14.83 9.19
N ASP A 364 15.50 -15.48 9.50
CA ASP A 364 16.77 -14.82 9.83
C ASP A 364 17.39 -14.06 8.64
N ALA A 365 17.08 -14.49 7.40
CA ALA A 365 17.42 -13.77 6.18
C ALA A 365 16.57 -12.51 5.95
N ARG A 366 15.54 -12.29 6.77
CA ARG A 366 14.57 -11.18 6.70
C ARG A 366 13.81 -11.13 5.38
N CYS A 367 13.28 -12.29 4.97
CA CYS A 367 12.21 -12.32 3.98
C CYS A 367 10.95 -11.64 4.52
N ASP A 368 10.19 -10.97 3.66
CA ASP A 368 8.94 -10.31 4.03
C ASP A 368 7.74 -11.23 3.79
N ILE A 369 7.88 -12.14 2.82
CA ILE A 369 6.92 -13.18 2.46
C ILE A 369 7.70 -14.49 2.34
N ILE A 370 7.17 -15.58 2.90
CA ILE A 370 7.70 -16.93 2.73
C ILE A 370 6.56 -17.85 2.29
N THR A 371 6.72 -18.44 1.11
CA THR A 371 5.77 -19.37 0.52
C THR A 371 6.37 -20.76 0.41
N VAL A 372 5.68 -21.78 0.92
CA VAL A 372 6.08 -23.18 0.81
C VAL A 372 5.11 -23.96 -0.07
N HIS A 373 5.58 -25.04 -0.70
CA HIS A 373 4.72 -25.91 -1.50
C HIS A 373 3.82 -26.78 -0.63
N ALA A 374 2.53 -26.85 -0.98
CA ALA A 374 1.58 -27.80 -0.39
C ALA A 374 2.01 -29.27 -0.57
N GLU A 375 2.80 -29.55 -1.61
CA GLU A 375 3.37 -30.87 -1.89
C GLU A 375 4.60 -31.21 -1.06
N ALA A 376 5.21 -30.21 -0.40
CA ALA A 376 6.44 -30.36 0.38
C ALA A 376 6.20 -30.43 1.90
N CYS A 377 4.96 -30.21 2.36
CA CYS A 377 4.61 -30.22 3.78
C CYS A 377 3.25 -30.87 4.06
N THR A 378 3.13 -31.48 5.23
CA THR A 378 1.86 -31.92 5.82
C THR A 378 1.14 -30.76 6.50
N GLU A 379 -0.16 -30.94 6.82
CA GLU A 379 -0.96 -29.98 7.59
C GLU A 379 -0.27 -29.56 8.90
N LYS A 380 0.29 -30.51 9.64
CA LYS A 380 0.97 -30.25 10.92
C LYS A 380 2.23 -29.43 10.74
N GLU A 381 2.99 -29.69 9.67
CA GLU A 381 4.21 -28.94 9.38
C GLU A 381 3.87 -27.51 8.93
N PHE A 382 2.85 -27.35 8.08
CA PHE A 382 2.40 -26.04 7.66
C PHE A 382 1.88 -25.17 8.82
N ALA A 383 1.14 -25.76 9.77
CA ALA A 383 0.68 -25.04 10.96
C ALA A 383 1.86 -24.42 11.74
N VAL A 384 2.95 -25.16 11.92
CA VAL A 384 4.16 -24.67 12.58
C VAL A 384 4.86 -23.60 11.75
N ILE A 385 4.96 -23.78 10.42
CA ILE A 385 5.54 -22.79 9.51
C ILE A 385 4.76 -21.47 9.58
N GLN A 386 3.42 -21.53 9.50
CA GLN A 386 2.57 -20.34 9.58
C GLN A 386 2.73 -19.65 10.93
N GLU A 387 2.69 -20.39 12.05
CA GLU A 387 2.88 -19.83 13.39
C GLU A 387 4.21 -19.06 13.50
N ARG A 388 5.32 -19.65 13.01
CA ARG A 388 6.63 -19.01 13.03
C ARG A 388 6.70 -17.76 12.16
N CYS A 389 6.11 -17.81 10.96
CA CYS A 389 6.04 -16.63 10.08
C CYS A 389 5.25 -15.50 10.74
N LEU A 390 4.08 -15.81 11.29
CA LEU A 390 3.22 -14.83 11.98
C LEU A 390 3.93 -14.22 13.20
N ALA A 391 4.59 -15.04 14.02
CA ALA A 391 5.36 -14.58 15.17
C ALA A 391 6.54 -13.67 14.79
N ALA A 392 7.07 -13.82 13.57
CA ALA A 392 8.14 -12.99 13.03
C ALA A 392 7.65 -11.78 12.22
N GLY A 393 6.33 -11.58 12.07
CA GLY A 393 5.78 -10.49 11.25
C GLY A 393 5.96 -10.71 9.73
N ILE A 394 6.10 -11.96 9.30
CA ILE A 394 6.33 -12.37 7.90
C ILE A 394 5.06 -12.95 7.31
N SER A 395 4.72 -12.54 6.08
CA SER A 395 3.54 -13.02 5.35
C SER A 395 3.69 -14.51 4.98
N PRO A 396 2.85 -15.41 5.55
CA PRO A 396 2.89 -16.82 5.19
C PRO A 396 2.15 -17.09 3.88
N GLY A 397 2.69 -18.01 3.09
CA GLY A 397 2.18 -18.41 1.80
C GLY A 397 2.14 -19.90 1.55
N ILE A 398 1.26 -20.32 0.64
CA ILE A 398 1.24 -21.68 0.10
C ILE A 398 1.30 -21.66 -1.43
N ALA A 399 2.14 -22.48 -2.03
CA ALA A 399 2.20 -22.73 -3.47
C ALA A 399 1.53 -24.06 -3.81
N ILE A 400 0.85 -24.13 -4.96
CA ILE A 400 0.29 -25.35 -5.51
C ILE A 400 0.78 -25.57 -6.95
N ASN A 401 1.27 -26.77 -7.25
CA ASN A 401 1.69 -27.17 -8.59
C ASN A 401 0.52 -27.17 -9.56
N PRO A 402 0.76 -27.12 -10.89
CA PRO A 402 -0.31 -27.04 -11.89
C PRO A 402 -1.41 -28.11 -11.72
N LYS A 403 -1.04 -29.34 -11.34
CA LYS A 403 -1.96 -30.48 -11.19
C LYS A 403 -2.54 -30.67 -9.78
N THR A 404 -2.11 -29.89 -8.79
CA THR A 404 -2.51 -30.08 -7.39
C THR A 404 -3.73 -29.22 -7.07
N ASP A 405 -4.81 -29.83 -6.61
CA ASP A 405 -5.97 -29.10 -6.11
C ASP A 405 -5.65 -28.38 -4.79
N VAL A 406 -6.45 -27.37 -4.42
CA VAL A 406 -6.30 -26.71 -3.11
C VAL A 406 -6.52 -27.75 -2.01
N PRO A 407 -5.54 -27.98 -1.13
CA PRO A 407 -5.72 -28.93 -0.06
C PRO A 407 -6.78 -28.43 0.92
N LYS A 408 -7.79 -29.25 1.22
CA LYS A 408 -8.86 -28.88 2.17
C LYS A 408 -8.35 -28.60 3.58
N TRP A 409 -7.21 -29.19 3.96
CA TRP A 409 -6.57 -28.90 5.23
C TRP A 409 -6.11 -27.45 5.35
N LEU A 410 -6.02 -26.69 4.24
CA LEU A 410 -5.62 -25.29 4.25
C LEU A 410 -6.72 -24.35 4.83
N TYR A 411 -8.00 -24.74 4.73
CA TYR A 411 -9.12 -23.82 5.03
C TYR A 411 -9.07 -23.15 6.41
N PRO A 412 -8.73 -23.87 7.51
CA PRO A 412 -8.62 -23.24 8.83
C PRO A 412 -7.53 -22.15 8.91
N TYR A 413 -6.55 -22.17 8.01
CA TYR A 413 -5.39 -21.27 8.01
C TYR A 413 -5.58 -20.05 7.09
N LEU A 414 -6.61 -20.03 6.23
CA LEU A 414 -6.89 -18.96 5.27
C LEU A 414 -7.08 -17.55 5.87
N PRO A 415 -7.64 -17.37 7.08
CA PRO A 415 -7.79 -16.04 7.67
C PRO A 415 -6.45 -15.29 7.85
N ASP A 416 -5.39 -16.03 8.17
CA ASP A 416 -4.04 -15.53 8.44
C ASP A 416 -3.05 -15.84 7.29
N LEU A 417 -3.55 -16.33 6.16
CA LEU A 417 -2.77 -16.57 4.94
C LEU A 417 -2.78 -15.33 4.06
N ASP A 418 -1.61 -14.86 3.64
CA ASP A 418 -1.49 -13.63 2.85
C ASP A 418 -1.37 -13.89 1.35
N ILE A 419 -0.89 -15.06 0.95
CA ILE A 419 -0.59 -15.38 -0.44
C ILE A 419 -0.87 -16.86 -0.77
N VAL A 420 -1.44 -17.09 -1.95
CA VAL A 420 -1.48 -18.40 -2.60
C VAL A 420 -0.85 -18.29 -3.98
N ILE A 421 0.24 -19.01 -4.21
CA ILE A 421 0.87 -19.11 -5.52
C ILE A 421 0.18 -20.24 -6.30
N VAL A 422 -0.37 -19.90 -7.47
CA VAL A 422 -0.81 -20.90 -8.44
C VAL A 422 0.27 -21.01 -9.51
N MET A 423 1.02 -22.11 -9.47
CA MET A 423 2.06 -22.37 -10.45
C MET A 423 1.45 -22.49 -11.84
N SER A 424 1.95 -21.68 -12.77
CA SER A 424 1.56 -21.66 -14.18
C SER A 424 2.61 -22.27 -15.12
N VAL A 425 3.67 -22.83 -14.53
CA VAL A 425 4.64 -23.76 -15.12
C VAL A 425 4.92 -24.90 -14.13
N ASN A 426 5.61 -25.97 -14.54
CA ASN A 426 6.08 -26.95 -13.55
C ASN A 426 7.23 -26.32 -12.73
N PRO A 427 7.30 -26.49 -11.41
CA PRO A 427 8.39 -25.91 -10.62
C PRO A 427 9.76 -26.46 -11.05
N GLY A 428 10.81 -25.66 -10.88
CA GLY A 428 12.20 -26.11 -11.02
C GLY A 428 13.02 -25.52 -12.17
N PHE A 429 12.42 -25.02 -13.27
CA PHE A 429 13.18 -24.39 -14.36
C PHE A 429 12.70 -22.98 -14.68
N ALA A 430 13.62 -22.02 -14.72
CA ALA A 430 13.32 -20.67 -15.21
C ALA A 430 13.07 -20.67 -16.73
N GLY A 431 12.22 -19.76 -17.21
CA GLY A 431 11.97 -19.56 -18.65
C GLY A 431 11.08 -20.61 -19.33
N GLN A 432 10.38 -21.44 -18.56
CA GLN A 432 9.36 -22.35 -19.10
C GLN A 432 8.19 -21.59 -19.72
N LYS A 433 7.53 -22.23 -20.69
CA LYS A 433 6.31 -21.69 -21.31
C LYS A 433 5.13 -21.84 -20.36
N PHE A 434 4.32 -20.79 -20.29
CA PHE A 434 3.04 -20.76 -19.58
C PHE A 434 2.15 -21.94 -19.97
N ILE A 435 1.47 -22.54 -18.99
CA ILE A 435 0.52 -23.66 -19.14
C ILE A 435 -0.92 -23.09 -19.15
N PRO A 436 -1.59 -22.95 -20.32
CA PRO A 436 -2.90 -22.31 -20.42
C PRO A 436 -4.00 -22.99 -19.59
N GLU A 437 -3.88 -24.30 -19.36
CA GLU A 437 -4.82 -25.10 -18.57
C GLU A 437 -4.85 -24.69 -17.09
N THR A 438 -3.89 -23.89 -16.63
CA THR A 438 -3.88 -23.33 -15.27
C THR A 438 -4.83 -22.15 -15.09
N LEU A 439 -5.31 -21.52 -16.17
CA LEU A 439 -6.22 -20.37 -16.09
C LEU A 439 -7.60 -20.74 -15.50
N PRO A 440 -8.32 -21.78 -16.00
CA PRO A 440 -9.59 -22.18 -15.38
C PRO A 440 -9.42 -22.64 -13.93
N LYS A 441 -8.28 -23.28 -13.63
CA LYS A 441 -7.92 -23.66 -12.26
C LYS A 441 -7.76 -22.44 -11.37
N MET A 442 -7.03 -21.41 -11.80
CA MET A 442 -6.82 -20.19 -11.02
C MET A 442 -8.14 -19.47 -10.70
N VAL A 443 -9.08 -19.44 -11.66
CA VAL A 443 -10.45 -18.93 -11.42
C VAL A 443 -11.16 -19.75 -10.34
N ALA A 444 -11.12 -21.08 -10.43
CA ALA A 444 -11.75 -21.97 -9.47
C ALA A 444 -11.13 -21.85 -8.07
N VAL A 445 -9.80 -21.87 -7.98
CA VAL A 445 -9.02 -21.69 -6.75
C VAL A 445 -9.34 -20.35 -6.09
N ASN A 446 -9.29 -19.25 -6.84
CA ASN A 446 -9.60 -17.93 -6.29
C ASN A 446 -11.03 -17.90 -5.74
N LYS A 447 -12.02 -18.40 -6.48
CA LYS A 447 -13.40 -18.47 -6.00
C LYS A 447 -13.52 -19.29 -4.71
N GLU A 448 -12.99 -20.51 -4.71
CA GLU A 448 -13.04 -21.45 -3.59
C GLU A 448 -12.41 -20.85 -2.32
N LEU A 449 -11.22 -20.26 -2.44
CA LEU A 449 -10.51 -19.62 -1.32
C LEU A 449 -11.32 -18.46 -0.73
N ARG A 450 -11.90 -17.60 -1.58
CA ARG A 450 -12.72 -16.46 -1.14
C ARG A 450 -13.98 -16.91 -0.41
N GLU A 451 -14.64 -17.97 -0.87
CA GLU A 451 -15.80 -18.59 -0.20
C GLU A 451 -15.45 -19.11 1.20
N HIS A 452 -14.19 -19.49 1.43
CA HIS A 452 -13.66 -19.92 2.73
C HIS A 452 -12.95 -18.80 3.51
N GLY A 453 -13.17 -17.53 3.13
CA GLY A 453 -12.71 -16.38 3.91
C GLY A 453 -11.28 -15.92 3.64
N PHE A 454 -10.61 -16.45 2.61
CA PHE A 454 -9.30 -15.97 2.20
C PHE A 454 -9.36 -14.50 1.76
N LYS A 455 -8.51 -13.67 2.33
CA LYS A 455 -8.43 -12.24 2.00
C LYS A 455 -7.10 -11.86 1.33
N GLY A 456 -6.17 -12.80 1.15
CA GLY A 456 -4.84 -12.56 0.60
C GLY A 456 -4.81 -12.37 -0.91
N TYR A 457 -3.62 -12.50 -1.50
CA TYR A 457 -3.38 -12.36 -2.93
C TYR A 457 -3.25 -13.73 -3.61
N ILE A 458 -3.75 -13.81 -4.85
CA ILE A 458 -3.38 -14.89 -5.76
C ILE A 458 -2.15 -14.40 -6.54
N GLU A 459 -1.08 -15.17 -6.46
CA GLU A 459 0.14 -14.95 -7.22
C GLU A 459 0.23 -15.95 -8.37
N ALA A 460 0.65 -15.47 -9.53
CA ALA A 460 0.93 -16.30 -10.68
C ALA A 460 2.43 -16.35 -10.93
N ASP A 461 3.00 -17.54 -10.78
CA ASP A 461 4.41 -17.82 -11.02
C ASP A 461 4.62 -18.71 -12.24
N GLY A 462 5.54 -18.30 -13.11
CA GLY A 462 5.93 -18.98 -14.34
C GLY A 462 5.36 -18.38 -15.63
N GLY A 463 6.21 -18.13 -16.63
CA GLY A 463 5.74 -17.77 -17.98
C GLY A 463 4.91 -16.48 -18.09
N ILE A 464 5.02 -15.57 -17.11
CA ILE A 464 4.31 -14.29 -17.12
C ILE A 464 5.05 -13.28 -18.00
N ASP A 465 4.37 -12.81 -19.03
CA ASP A 465 4.83 -11.80 -19.97
C ASP A 465 3.66 -10.93 -20.47
N ALA A 466 3.92 -10.05 -21.43
CA ALA A 466 2.92 -9.17 -22.02
C ALA A 466 1.72 -9.89 -22.66
N THR A 467 1.89 -11.13 -23.10
CA THR A 467 0.86 -11.94 -23.78
C THR A 467 0.04 -12.77 -22.79
N THR A 468 0.62 -13.18 -21.67
CA THR A 468 -0.04 -14.01 -20.66
C THR A 468 -0.60 -13.21 -19.49
N LEU A 469 -0.15 -11.96 -19.28
CA LEU A 469 -0.58 -11.13 -18.15
C LEU A 469 -2.09 -10.89 -18.12
N GLN A 470 -2.70 -10.55 -19.26
CA GLN A 470 -4.14 -10.29 -19.33
C GLN A 470 -4.99 -11.49 -18.86
N PRO A 471 -4.88 -12.69 -19.47
CA PRO A 471 -5.69 -13.82 -19.04
C PRO A 471 -5.43 -14.23 -17.58
N VAL A 472 -4.20 -14.08 -17.08
CA VAL A 472 -3.84 -14.38 -15.68
C VAL A 472 -4.47 -13.35 -14.72
N TYR A 473 -4.48 -12.08 -15.09
CA TYR A 473 -5.15 -11.02 -14.35
C TYR A 473 -6.66 -11.24 -14.28
N ASP A 474 -7.26 -11.62 -15.41
CA ASP A 474 -8.69 -11.96 -15.53
C ASP A 474 -9.05 -13.20 -14.70
N ALA A 475 -8.12 -14.15 -14.58
CA ALA A 475 -8.26 -15.33 -13.73
C ALA A 475 -8.21 -15.03 -12.23
N GLY A 476 -7.83 -13.81 -11.85
CA GLY A 476 -7.88 -13.32 -10.46
C GLY A 476 -6.52 -13.12 -9.79
N ALA A 477 -5.41 -13.36 -10.50
CA ALA A 477 -4.09 -13.03 -9.99
C ALA A 477 -3.93 -11.52 -9.78
N ARG A 478 -3.16 -11.16 -8.76
CA ARG A 478 -2.82 -9.78 -8.40
C ARG A 478 -1.33 -9.58 -8.13
N ILE A 479 -0.56 -10.66 -8.06
CA ILE A 479 0.91 -10.62 -8.05
C ILE A 479 1.41 -11.40 -9.27
N PHE A 480 2.30 -10.78 -10.03
CA PHE A 480 2.79 -11.29 -11.32
C PHE A 480 4.30 -11.52 -11.26
N VAL A 481 4.72 -12.80 -11.25
CA VAL A 481 6.15 -13.15 -11.26
C VAL A 481 6.68 -13.12 -12.68
N ALA A 482 7.19 -11.96 -13.09
CA ALA A 482 7.57 -11.68 -14.47
C ALA A 482 9.10 -11.76 -14.71
N GLY A 483 9.75 -12.84 -14.24
CA GLY A 483 11.21 -12.99 -14.29
C GLY A 483 11.80 -12.85 -15.71
N SER A 484 11.48 -13.79 -16.60
CA SER A 484 12.04 -13.78 -17.97
C SER A 484 11.57 -12.59 -18.81
N ALA A 485 10.36 -12.08 -18.58
CA ALA A 485 9.87 -10.89 -19.28
C ALA A 485 10.69 -9.64 -18.93
N VAL A 486 11.07 -9.51 -17.65
CA VAL A 486 11.84 -8.37 -17.13
C VAL A 486 13.34 -8.51 -17.44
N TYR A 487 13.95 -9.67 -17.16
CA TYR A 487 15.40 -9.86 -17.30
C TYR A 487 15.86 -10.51 -18.60
N GLY A 488 14.94 -10.98 -19.45
CA GLY A 488 15.26 -11.60 -20.74
C GLY A 488 15.58 -10.60 -21.84
N ASN A 489 15.22 -9.33 -21.67
CA ASN A 489 15.55 -8.24 -22.58
C ASN A 489 16.65 -7.36 -21.98
N SER A 490 17.44 -6.68 -22.82
CA SER A 490 18.45 -5.73 -22.35
C SER A 490 17.84 -4.47 -21.73
N ASP A 491 16.55 -4.20 -22.00
CA ASP A 491 15.82 -3.03 -21.53
C ASP A 491 14.73 -3.43 -20.51
N ILE A 492 15.13 -3.43 -19.23
CA ILE A 492 14.25 -3.70 -18.07
C ILE A 492 13.15 -2.64 -17.96
N HIS A 493 13.48 -1.37 -18.24
CA HIS A 493 12.54 -0.25 -18.16
C HIS A 493 11.35 -0.47 -19.09
N SER A 494 11.63 -0.72 -20.38
CA SER A 494 10.59 -1.00 -21.36
C SER A 494 9.77 -2.24 -21.01
N ALA A 495 10.40 -3.29 -20.47
CA ALA A 495 9.69 -4.51 -20.05
C ALA A 495 8.67 -4.24 -18.92
N VAL A 496 9.08 -3.52 -17.87
CA VAL A 496 8.20 -3.18 -16.75
C VAL A 496 7.06 -2.26 -17.20
N ILE A 497 7.35 -1.25 -18.03
CA ILE A 497 6.32 -0.38 -18.60
C ILE A 497 5.31 -1.19 -19.41
N HIS A 498 5.77 -2.12 -20.24
CA HIS A 498 4.89 -2.94 -21.07
C HIS A 498 3.95 -3.80 -20.21
N LEU A 499 4.46 -4.43 -19.15
CA LEU A 499 3.63 -5.22 -18.23
C LEU A 499 2.56 -4.36 -17.54
N ARG A 500 2.95 -3.18 -17.04
CA ARG A 500 2.00 -2.23 -16.43
C ARG A 500 0.95 -1.74 -17.40
N HIS A 501 1.35 -1.48 -18.64
CA HIS A 501 0.45 -1.08 -19.72
C HIS A 501 -0.58 -2.19 -20.02
N LYS A 502 -0.15 -3.45 -20.11
CA LYS A 502 -1.08 -4.57 -20.34
C LYS A 502 -2.04 -4.79 -19.18
N ALA A 503 -1.56 -4.68 -17.94
CA ALA A 503 -2.43 -4.69 -16.76
C ALA A 503 -3.43 -3.53 -16.80
N ALA A 504 -2.98 -2.35 -17.25
CA ALA A 504 -3.83 -1.18 -17.37
C ALA A 504 -4.95 -1.33 -18.38
N VAL A 505 -4.64 -1.80 -19.58
CA VAL A 505 -5.63 -2.07 -20.63
C VAL A 505 -6.63 -3.13 -20.16
N THR A 506 -6.14 -4.19 -19.51
CA THR A 506 -6.99 -5.26 -18.97
C THR A 506 -7.99 -4.73 -17.95
N LEU A 507 -7.51 -3.92 -17.01
CA LEU A 507 -8.37 -3.27 -16.01
C LEU A 507 -9.40 -2.35 -16.68
N GLU A 508 -9.00 -1.46 -17.59
CA GLU A 508 -9.96 -0.54 -18.24
C GLU A 508 -11.04 -1.30 -19.00
N LYS A 509 -10.69 -2.38 -19.71
CA LYS A 509 -11.67 -3.23 -20.40
C LYS A 509 -12.71 -3.78 -19.42
N ARG A 510 -12.25 -4.32 -18.29
CA ARG A 510 -13.12 -4.87 -17.24
C ARG A 510 -14.03 -3.80 -16.61
N LEU A 511 -13.49 -2.63 -16.28
CA LEU A 511 -14.27 -1.51 -15.72
C LEU A 511 -15.30 -1.00 -16.73
N LEU A 512 -14.96 -0.96 -18.02
CA LEU A 512 -15.87 -0.61 -19.09
C LEU A 512 -17.02 -1.62 -19.21
N GLU A 513 -16.73 -2.92 -19.16
CA GLU A 513 -17.76 -3.97 -19.15
C GLU A 513 -18.69 -3.88 -17.93
N HIS A 514 -18.13 -3.66 -16.74
CA HIS A 514 -18.93 -3.47 -15.53
C HIS A 514 -19.81 -2.21 -15.63
N SER A 515 -19.26 -1.10 -16.13
CA SER A 515 -20.03 0.13 -16.35
C SER A 515 -21.17 -0.06 -17.36
N THR A 516 -21.00 -0.93 -18.37
CA THR A 516 -22.08 -1.33 -19.30
C THR A 516 -23.19 -2.07 -18.57
N LYS A 517 -22.84 -3.05 -17.73
CA LYS A 517 -23.82 -3.83 -16.94
C LYS A 517 -24.64 -2.95 -15.99
N LEU A 518 -24.05 -1.87 -15.50
CA LEU A 518 -24.72 -0.88 -14.63
C LEU A 518 -25.49 0.20 -15.41
N GLY A 519 -25.43 0.23 -16.74
CA GLY A 519 -26.10 1.26 -17.55
C GLY A 519 -25.47 2.66 -17.45
N ILE A 520 -24.20 2.75 -17.05
CA ILE A 520 -23.49 4.03 -16.83
C ILE A 520 -22.28 4.24 -17.75
N ARG A 521 -22.07 3.35 -18.73
CA ARG A 521 -20.89 3.36 -19.61
C ARG A 521 -20.56 4.73 -20.19
N ALA A 522 -21.54 5.42 -20.79
CA ALA A 522 -21.31 6.72 -21.42
C ALA A 522 -20.78 7.78 -20.42
N ASP A 523 -21.32 7.78 -19.20
CA ASP A 523 -20.86 8.69 -18.13
C ASP A 523 -19.47 8.31 -17.62
N TRP A 524 -19.22 7.01 -17.48
CA TRP A 524 -17.93 6.48 -17.05
C TRP A 524 -16.82 6.82 -18.08
N MET A 525 -17.10 6.64 -19.37
CA MET A 525 -16.20 7.03 -20.44
C MET A 525 -15.91 8.53 -20.43
N LYS A 526 -16.93 9.37 -20.21
CA LYS A 526 -16.74 10.81 -20.07
C LYS A 526 -15.83 11.16 -18.89
N ALA A 527 -16.01 10.51 -17.75
CA ALA A 527 -15.18 10.74 -16.55
C ALA A 527 -13.72 10.30 -16.74
N ARG A 528 -13.47 9.28 -17.58
CA ARG A 528 -12.15 8.71 -17.84
C ARG A 528 -11.54 9.07 -19.19
N LYS A 529 -12.12 10.02 -19.92
CA LYS A 529 -11.71 10.36 -21.30
C LYS A 529 -10.20 10.49 -21.47
N ASN A 530 -9.53 11.22 -20.58
CA ASN A 530 -8.08 11.45 -20.65
C ASN A 530 -7.24 10.20 -20.38
N ILE A 531 -7.78 9.24 -19.61
CA ILE A 531 -7.14 7.95 -19.33
C ILE A 531 -7.38 6.96 -20.47
N LEU A 532 -8.56 7.02 -21.10
CA LEU A 532 -8.93 6.08 -22.16
C LEU A 532 -8.31 6.44 -23.52
N ILE A 533 -7.96 7.70 -23.77
CA ILE A 533 -7.34 8.14 -25.04
C ILE A 533 -6.07 7.32 -25.37
N PRO A 534 -5.08 7.18 -24.46
CA PRO A 534 -3.90 6.34 -24.72
C PRO A 534 -4.20 4.86 -24.98
N TYR A 535 -5.36 4.36 -24.53
CA TYR A 535 -5.76 2.96 -24.66
C TYR A 535 -6.81 2.71 -25.74
N ALA A 536 -7.27 3.77 -26.43
CA ALA A 536 -8.47 3.73 -27.26
C ALA A 536 -8.42 2.64 -28.33
N SER A 537 -7.26 2.48 -28.97
CA SER A 537 -7.01 1.48 -30.01
C SER A 537 -7.05 0.06 -29.46
N GLU A 538 -6.35 -0.21 -28.35
CA GLU A 538 -6.33 -1.55 -27.73
C GLU A 538 -7.70 -1.95 -27.13
N LEU A 539 -8.48 -0.95 -26.70
CA LEU A 539 -9.83 -1.16 -26.19
C LEU A 539 -10.88 -1.21 -27.30
N ALA A 540 -10.53 -0.87 -28.55
CA ALA A 540 -11.45 -0.74 -29.68
C ALA A 540 -12.64 0.21 -29.40
N ILE A 541 -12.37 1.37 -28.77
CA ILE A 541 -13.39 2.37 -28.36
C ILE A 541 -13.21 3.75 -29.02
N GLU A 542 -12.43 3.84 -30.10
CA GLU A 542 -12.08 5.12 -30.76
C GLU A 542 -13.33 5.90 -31.20
N GLU A 543 -14.31 5.21 -31.81
CA GLU A 543 -15.57 5.82 -32.25
C GLU A 543 -16.40 6.32 -31.07
N GLU A 544 -16.51 5.53 -30.00
CA GLU A 544 -17.22 5.91 -28.78
C GLU A 544 -16.61 7.16 -28.12
N LEU A 545 -15.28 7.26 -28.06
CA LEU A 545 -14.58 8.43 -27.51
C LEU A 545 -14.75 9.67 -28.39
N ASN A 546 -14.84 9.50 -29.72
CA ASN A 546 -15.10 10.60 -30.65
C ASN A 546 -16.53 11.11 -30.55
N ALA A 547 -17.53 10.25 -30.31
CA ALA A 547 -18.91 10.68 -30.08
C ALA A 547 -19.12 11.51 -28.80
N ILE A 548 -18.19 11.43 -27.84
CA ILE A 548 -18.19 12.22 -26.59
C ILE A 548 -17.55 13.61 -26.79
N LYS A 549 -16.70 13.80 -27.81
CA LYS A 549 -16.08 15.10 -28.14
C LYS A 549 -17.11 16.02 -28.77
#